data_AF-W1XG71-F1
#
_entry.id   AF-W1XG71-F1
#
_cell.length_a   1.000
_cell.length_b   1.000
_cell.length_c   1.000
_cell.angle_alpha   90.00
_cell.angle_beta   90.00
_cell.angle_gamma   90.00
#
_symmetry.space_group_name_H-M   'P 1'
#
loop_
_entity.id
_entity.type
_entity.pdbx_description
1 polymer ?
#
loop_
_entity_poly.entity_id
_entity_poly.type
_entity_poly.pdbx_seq_one_letter_code
_entity_poly.pdbx_strand_id
1 'polypeptide(L)' 'RAVKYGVTRDYVRELNIVTGDGKLVTVGSRTIKNSSGLDLKNLIIGSEGTLGVITKIVLKIIPKPQKCIS' A
#
# COMPACT_ATOMS: atom_id res chain seq x y z
N ARG A 1 4.53 4.54 18.39
CA ARG A 1 4.34 3.30 17.58
C ARG A 1 4.73 3.49 16.11
N ALA A 2 4.31 4.58 15.44
CA ALA A 2 4.76 4.90 14.08
C ALA A 2 6.27 5.16 13.96
N VAL A 3 6.96 5.63 15.00
CA VAL A 3 8.41 5.92 14.93
C VAL A 3 9.27 4.68 14.64
N LYS A 4 8.90 3.51 15.17
CA LYS A 4 9.67 2.27 14.97
C LYS A 4 9.31 1.55 13.67
N TYR A 5 8.07 1.69 13.22
CA TYR A 5 7.47 0.83 12.19
C TYR A 5 6.92 1.61 10.99
N GLY A 6 6.87 2.94 11.02
CA GLY A 6 6.24 3.75 9.98
C GLY A 6 4.71 3.74 10.03
N VAL A 7 4.11 4.28 8.97
CA VAL A 7 2.66 4.34 8.75
C VAL A 7 2.22 3.26 7.76
N THR A 8 0.93 2.96 7.68
CA THR A 8 0.37 1.93 6.80
C THR A 8 0.85 2.06 5.35
N ARG A 9 1.02 3.29 4.86
CA ARG A 9 1.52 3.61 3.52
C ARG A 9 2.90 3.02 3.20
N ASP A 10 3.75 2.89 4.22
CA ASP A 10 5.12 2.35 4.07
C ASP A 10 5.13 0.84 3.84
N TYR A 11 4.04 0.16 4.23
CA TYR A 11 3.86 -1.27 4.06
C TYR A 11 3.24 -1.63 2.72
N VAL A 12 2.43 -0.76 2.14
CA VAL A 12 1.73 -1.04 0.88
C VAL A 12 2.71 -1.01 -0.30
N ARG A 13 2.73 -2.09 -1.08
CA ARG A 13 3.54 -2.22 -2.31
C ARG A 13 2.70 -2.02 -3.56
N GLU A 14 1.60 -2.75 -3.65
CA GLU A 14 0.69 -2.78 -4.79
C GLU A 14 -0.76 -2.81 -4.28
N LEU A 15 -1.64 -2.13 -4.99
CA LEU A 15 -3.09 -2.10 -4.74
C LEU A 15 -3.80 -2.48 -6.02
N ASN A 16 -4.84 -3.31 -5.90
CA ASN A 16 -5.83 -3.44 -6.95
C ASN A 16 -7.10 -2.73 -6.49
N ILE A 17 -7.60 -1.83 -7.32
CA ILE A 17 -8.77 -1.03 -7.05
C ILE A 17 -9.81 -1.21 -8.15
N VAL A 18 -11.06 -1.07 -7.78
CA VAL A 18 -12.17 -0.86 -8.72
C VAL A 18 -12.52 0.62 -8.67
N THR A 19 -12.30 1.32 -9.77
CA THR A 19 -12.67 2.74 -9.92
C THR A 19 -14.20 2.87 -10.03
N GLY A 20 -14.75 4.08 -9.87
CA GLY A 20 -16.20 4.32 -10.02
C GLY A 20 -16.79 3.85 -11.34
N ASP A 21 -15.99 3.79 -12.41
CA ASP A 21 -16.38 3.23 -13.72
C ASP A 21 -16.44 1.68 -13.75
N GLY A 22 -16.21 1.00 -12.63
CA GLY A 22 -16.20 -0.47 -12.54
C GLY A 22 -14.93 -1.14 -13.09
N LYS A 23 -13.92 -0.37 -13.52
CA LYS A 23 -12.67 -0.90 -14.06
C LYS A 23 -11.72 -1.33 -12.96
N LEU A 24 -11.10 -2.50 -13.14
CA LEU A 24 -10.03 -2.99 -12.27
C LEU A 24 -8.70 -2.34 -12.68
N VAL A 25 -8.10 -1.58 -11.78
CA VAL A 25 -6.81 -0.91 -12.00
C VAL A 25 -5.80 -1.40 -10.96
N THR A 26 -4.62 -1.79 -11.44
CA THR A 26 -3.48 -2.13 -10.57
C THR A 26 -2.60 -0.90 -10.41
N VAL A 27 -2.29 -0.55 -9.17
CA VAL A 27 -1.56 0.65 -8.81
C VAL A 27 -0.36 0.30 -7.93
N GLY A 28 0.79 0.88 -8.23
CA GLY A 28 2.06 0.55 -7.57
C GLY A 28 2.79 -0.58 -8.29
N SER A 29 3.78 -1.17 -7.62
CA SER A 29 4.53 -2.30 -8.16
C SER A 29 5.10 -3.18 -7.05
N ARG A 30 5.45 -4.41 -7.40
CA ARG A 30 6.12 -5.34 -6.48
C ARG A 30 7.59 -5.00 -6.26
N THR A 31 8.15 -4.16 -7.11
CA THR A 31 9.56 -3.77 -7.07
C THR A 31 9.80 -2.82 -5.90
N ILE A 32 10.97 -2.93 -5.26
CA ILE A 32 11.33 -2.10 -4.09
C ILE A 32 11.42 -0.63 -4.46
N LYS A 33 11.91 -0.33 -5.66
CA LYS A 33 12.00 1.01 -6.22
C LYS A 33 11.13 1.06 -7.46
N ASN A 34 10.21 2.02 -7.49
CA ASN A 34 9.47 2.38 -8.67
C ASN A 34 9.60 3.90 -8.84
N SER A 35 10.29 4.32 -9.89
CA SER A 35 10.48 5.73 -10.25
C SER A 35 9.74 6.07 -11.55
N SER A 36 8.92 5.17 -12.06
CA SER A 36 8.20 5.35 -13.32
C SER A 36 6.81 5.89 -13.05
N GLY A 37 6.60 7.16 -13.40
CA GLY A 37 5.29 7.82 -13.37
C GLY A 37 4.86 8.35 -12.00
N LEU A 38 3.55 8.60 -11.88
CA LEU A 38 2.93 9.17 -10.69
C LEU A 38 2.75 8.10 -9.60
N ASP A 39 2.89 8.53 -8.34
CA ASP A 39 2.69 7.68 -7.18
C ASP A 39 1.20 7.57 -6.80
N LEU A 40 0.42 7.00 -7.73
CA LEU A 40 -1.02 6.83 -7.58
C LEU A 40 -1.39 5.93 -6.39
N LYS A 41 -0.49 5.01 -6.00
CA LYS A 41 -0.64 4.14 -4.82
C LYS A 41 -0.95 5.00 -3.59
N ASN A 42 -0.17 6.06 -3.46
CA ASN A 42 -0.17 6.92 -2.30
C ASN A 42 -1.31 7.94 -2.30
N LEU A 43 -1.92 8.20 -3.46
CA LEU A 43 -3.16 8.96 -3.56
C LEU A 43 -4.36 8.13 -3.08
N ILE A 44 -4.39 6.84 -3.43
CA ILE A 44 -5.46 5.93 -3.01
C ILE A 44 -5.38 5.65 -1.51
N ILE A 45 -4.17 5.50 -0.95
CA ILE A 45 -3.98 5.27 0.48
C ILE A 45 -4.38 6.53 1.26
N GLY A 46 -5.47 6.42 2.03
CA GLY A 46 -6.04 7.56 2.76
C GLY A 46 -7.20 8.26 2.03
N SER A 47 -7.59 7.78 0.85
CA SER A 47 -8.80 8.27 0.15
C SER A 47 -10.12 7.81 0.80
N GLU A 48 -10.04 6.92 1.80
CA GLU A 48 -11.21 6.37 2.51
C GLU A 48 -12.27 5.74 1.58
N GLY A 49 -11.87 5.31 0.37
CA GLY A 49 -12.75 4.70 -0.62
C GLY A 49 -13.43 5.67 -1.59
N THR A 50 -13.18 6.98 -1.47
CA THR A 50 -13.76 7.99 -2.37
C THR A 50 -13.27 7.86 -3.81
N LEU A 51 -12.01 7.47 -4.00
CA LEU A 51 -11.39 7.34 -5.33
C LEU A 51 -11.57 5.94 -5.95
N GLY A 52 -12.15 4.99 -5.21
CA GLY A 52 -12.35 3.62 -5.64
C GLY A 52 -12.30 2.62 -4.49
N VAL A 53 -12.78 1.41 -4.75
CA VAL A 53 -12.85 0.33 -3.76
C VAL A 53 -11.62 -0.57 -3.90
N ILE A 54 -10.90 -0.78 -2.80
CA ILE A 54 -9.71 -1.64 -2.79
C ILE A 54 -10.14 -3.11 -2.72
N THR A 55 -9.73 -3.92 -3.69
CA THR A 55 -10.08 -5.34 -3.78
C THR A 55 -8.95 -6.27 -3.36
N LYS A 56 -7.69 -5.85 -3.56
CA LYS A 56 -6.50 -6.63 -3.16
C LYS A 56 -5.36 -5.71 -2.79
N ILE A 57 -4.61 -6.10 -1.76
CA ILE A 57 -3.46 -5.36 -1.24
C ILE A 57 -2.26 -6.30 -1.15
N VAL A 58 -1.10 -5.84 -1.63
CA VAL A 58 0.19 -6.50 -1.41
C VAL A 58 0.99 -5.69 -0.39
N LEU A 59 1.33 -6.33 0.72
CA LEU A 59 2.03 -5.71 1.85
C LEU A 59 3.46 -6.22 1.99
N LYS A 60 4.33 -5.35 2.49
CA LYS A 60 5.66 -5.70 3.00
C LYS A 60 5.50 -6.40 4.35
N ILE A 61 6.07 -7.59 4.49
CA ILE A 61 6.16 -8.28 5.78
C ILE A 61 7.50 -7.93 6.44
N ILE A 62 7.48 -7.68 7.76
CA ILE A 62 8.67 -7.49 8.57
C ILE A 62 8.91 -8.78 9.37
N PRO A 63 10.16 -9.27 9.47
CA PRO A 63 10.47 -10.45 10.26
C PRO A 63 10.11 -10.26 11.74
N LYS A 64 9.68 -11.34 12.38
CA LYS A 64 9.42 -11.37 13.83
C LYS A 64 10.73 -11.09 14.58
N PRO A 65 10.75 -10.18 15.57
CA PRO A 65 11.95 -9.90 16.35
C PRO A 65 12.41 -11.14 17.13
N GLN A 66 13.72 -11.38 17.18
CA GLN A 66 14.32 -12.54 17.85
C GLN A 66 14.19 -12.51 19.38
N LYS A 67 14.01 -11.32 19.96
CA LYS A 67 13.79 -11.14 21.40
C LYS A 67 12.58 -10.25 21.62
N CYS A 68 11.62 -10.74 22.41
CA CYS A 68 10.60 -9.91 23.03
C CYS A 68 11.18 -9.43 24.36
N ILE A 69 11.72 -8.22 24.39
CA ILE A 69 12.03 -7.55 25.65
C ILE A 69 10.72 -6.88 26.06
N SER A 70 10.01 -7.51 26.99
CA SER A 70 8.86 -6.91 27.67
C SER A 70 9.32 -6.23 28.95
#